data_AF-A0A0K9NT39-F1
#
_entry.id   AF-A0A0K9NT39-F1
#
_cell.length_a   1.000
_cell.length_b   1.000
_cell.length_c   1.000
_cell.angle_alpha   90.00
_cell.angle_beta   90.00
_cell.angle_gamma   90.00
#
_symmetry.space_group_name_H-M   'P 1'
#
loop_
_entity.id
_entity.type
_entity.pdbx_description
1 polymer ?
#
loop_
_entity_poly.entity_id
_entity_poly.type
_entity_poly.pdbx_seq_one_letter_code
_entity_poly.pdbx_strand_id
1 'polypeptide(L)'
;MLSKGFKDQIYDVYRYLPPELQVCLISATLPHEILEMTSKFMTDPVRILVKRDELTLEGIKQFFVAVEKEEWKFDTLCDLYDTLTITQAVIFCNTKRKVNP
;
A
#
# COMPACT_ATOMS: atom_id res chain seq x y z
N MET A 1 3.16 -4.12 4.19
CA MET A 1 4.43 -3.38 3.98
C MET A 1 5.12 -2.98 5.27
N LEU A 2 4.41 -2.67 6.36
CA LEU A 2 5.00 -2.62 7.72
C LEU A 2 4.53 -3.79 8.61
N SER A 3 4.21 -4.92 7.98
CA SER A 3 3.77 -6.14 8.64
C SER A 3 4.96 -6.92 9.23
N LYS A 4 4.62 -8.00 9.96
CA LYS A 4 5.37 -9.00 10.76
C LYS A 4 6.86 -9.35 10.46
N GLY A 5 7.54 -8.72 9.50
CA GLY A 5 8.99 -8.84 9.27
C GLY A 5 9.75 -7.51 9.21
N PHE A 6 9.12 -6.39 8.85
CA PHE A 6 9.83 -5.10 8.74
C PHE A 6 10.07 -4.42 10.08
N LYS A 7 9.19 -4.68 11.07
CA LYS A 7 9.33 -4.10 12.42
C LYS A 7 10.67 -4.46 13.04
N ASP A 8 11.03 -5.74 13.05
CA ASP A 8 12.27 -6.21 13.68
C ASP A 8 13.50 -5.66 12.96
N GLN A 9 13.46 -5.60 11.63
CA GLN A 9 14.53 -4.98 10.82
C GLN A 9 14.70 -3.49 11.13
N ILE A 10 13.60 -2.74 11.27
CA ILE A 10 13.64 -1.33 11.67
C ILE A 10 14.22 -1.18 13.08
N TYR A 11 13.82 -2.04 14.03
CA TYR A 11 14.40 -2.08 15.38
C TYR A 11 15.90 -2.32 15.38
N ASP A 12 16.35 -3.28 14.58
CA ASP A 12 17.76 -3.65 14.49
C ASP A 12 18.57 -2.48 13.96
N VAL A 13 18.13 -1.82 12.89
CA VAL A 13 18.80 -0.61 12.37
C VAL A 13 18.78 0.51 13.41
N TYR A 14 17.63 0.78 14.03
CA TYR A 14 17.46 1.87 14.99
C TYR A 14 18.41 1.76 16.20
N ARG A 15 18.71 0.54 16.67
CA ARG A 15 19.64 0.29 17.78
C ARG A 15 21.08 0.74 17.53
N TYR A 16 21.49 0.85 16.28
CA TYR A 16 22.83 1.33 15.91
C TYR A 16 22.87 2.85 15.66
N LEU A 17 21.74 3.54 15.78
CA LEU A 17 21.66 4.98 15.54
C LEU A 17 21.89 5.79 16.83
N PRO A 18 22.34 7.05 16.73
CA PRO A 18 22.54 7.92 17.88
C PRO A 18 21.23 8.15 18.67
N PRO A 19 21.30 8.37 20.01
CA PRO A 19 20.12 8.61 20.83
C PRO A 19 19.31 9.86 20.44
N GLU A 20 19.97 10.88 19.89
CA GLU A 20 19.36 12.17 19.49
C GLU A 20 18.95 12.20 18.01
N LEU A 21 18.53 11.06 17.46
CA LEU A 21 18.09 10.97 16.07
C LEU A 21 16.68 11.56 15.88
N GLN A 22 16.53 12.41 14.87
CA GLN A 22 15.21 12.78 14.36
C GLN A 22 14.64 11.67 13.47
N VAL A 23 13.44 11.18 13.78
CA VAL A 23 12.74 10.17 12.98
C VAL A 23 11.53 10.79 12.29
N CYS A 24 11.44 10.61 10.97
CA CYS A 24 10.29 11.02 10.16
C CYS A 24 9.60 9.78 9.58
N LEU A 25 8.28 9.66 9.79
CA LEU A 25 7.47 8.58 9.20
C LEU A 25 6.47 9.18 8.20
N ILE A 26 6.51 8.69 6.97
CA ILE A 26 5.62 9.11 5.89
C ILE A 26 4.87 7.88 5.39
N SER A 27 3.54 7.92 5.42
CA SER A 27 2.70 6.85 4.87
C SER A 27 1.35 7.38 4.44
N ALA A 28 0.85 6.89 3.31
CA ALA A 28 -0.53 7.14 2.86
C ALA A 28 -1.57 6.47 3.79
N THR A 29 -1.18 5.42 4.50
CA THR A 29 -2.05 4.71 5.45
C THR A 29 -1.35 4.53 6.79
N LEU A 30 -2.03 4.89 7.88
CA LEU A 30 -1.52 4.74 9.24
C LEU A 30 -2.49 3.87 10.05
N PRO A 31 -2.37 2.53 9.98
CA PRO A 31 -3.11 1.65 10.86
C PRO A 31 -2.55 1.72 12.29
N HIS A 32 -3.36 1.30 13.27
CA HIS A 32 -3.05 1.46 14.69
C HIS A 32 -1.69 0.87 15.10
N GLU A 33 -1.34 -0.30 14.55
CA GLU A 33 -0.06 -0.98 14.80
C GLU A 33 1.16 -0.12 14.46
N ILE A 34 1.05 0.76 13.45
CA ILE A 34 2.14 1.66 13.04
C ILE A 34 2.20 2.87 13.94
N LEU A 35 1.05 3.38 14.40
CA LEU A 35 1.01 4.45 15.39
C LEU A 35 1.63 4.01 16.72
N GLU A 36 1.36 2.79 17.18
CA GLU A 36 2.03 2.20 18.34
C GLU A 36 3.54 2.03 18.15
N MET A 37 3.99 1.80 16.92
CA MET A 37 5.42 1.73 16.62
C MET A 37 6.07 3.12 16.79
N THR A 38 5.40 4.19 16.34
CA THR A 38 5.97 5.56 16.44
C THR A 38 6.28 5.98 17.87
N SER A 39 5.48 5.57 18.86
CA SER A 39 5.71 5.93 20.27
C SER A 39 7.00 5.35 20.86
N LYS A 40 7.61 4.36 20.20
CA LYS A 40 8.86 3.71 20.65
C LYS A 40 10.12 4.28 20.01
N PHE A 41 9.98 5.03 18.92
CA PHE A 41 11.11 5.53 18.12
C PHE A 41 11.10 7.05 17.94
N MET A 42 10.01 7.70 18.34
CA MET A 42 9.86 9.15 18.22
C MET A 42 9.61 9.74 19.59
N THR A 43 10.29 10.84 19.88
CA THR A 43 10.07 11.66 21.05
C THR A 43 9.18 12.83 20.64
N ASP A 44 7.99 12.95 21.24
CA ASP A 44 7.02 14.02 21.01
C ASP A 44 6.81 14.40 19.51
N PRO A 45 6.37 13.44 18.66
CA PRO A 45 6.27 13.69 17.23
C PRO A 45 5.09 14.60 16.87
N VAL A 46 5.35 15.57 16.00
CA VAL A 46 4.29 16.34 15.31
C VAL A 46 3.52 15.40 14.37
N ARG A 47 2.20 15.37 14.51
CA ARG A 47 1.32 14.51 13.69
C ARG A 47 0.55 15.33 12.67
N ILE A 48 0.81 15.09 11.40
CA ILE A 48 0.06 15.66 10.28
C ILE A 48 -0.80 14.54 9.70
N LEU A 49 -2.08 14.51 10.07
CA LEU A 49 -3.03 13.46 9.67
C LEU A 49 -4.11 14.04 8.77
N VAL A 50 -4.38 13.38 7.65
CA VAL A 50 -5.51 13.66 6.77
C VAL A 50 -6.69 12.79 7.21
N LYS A 51 -7.89 13.37 7.33
CA LYS A 51 -9.10 12.63 7.74
C LYS A 51 -9.44 11.55 6.70
N ARG A 52 -9.89 10.38 7.19
CA ARG A 52 -10.19 9.22 6.34
C ARG A 52 -11.40 9.40 5.42
N ASP A 53 -12.27 10.37 5.69
CA ASP A 53 -13.49 10.58 4.89
C ASP A 53 -13.18 10.97 3.43
N GLU A 54 -11.94 11.39 3.12
CA GLU A 54 -11.46 11.70 1.77
C GLU A 54 -10.57 10.59 1.15
N LEU A 55 -10.51 9.38 1.73
CA LEU A 55 -9.66 8.30 1.19
C LEU A 55 -10.24 7.64 -0.05
N THR A 56 -11.53 7.84 -0.37
CA THR A 56 -11.97 7.66 -1.74
C THR A 56 -11.39 8.83 -2.52
N LEU A 57 -10.33 8.57 -3.28
CA LEU A 57 -9.77 9.55 -4.21
C LEU A 57 -10.93 10.05 -5.07
N GLU A 58 -11.45 11.25 -4.80
CA GLU A 58 -12.69 11.77 -5.42
C GLU A 58 -12.59 11.82 -6.95
N GLY A 59 -11.36 11.79 -7.49
CA GLY A 59 -11.07 11.68 -8.92
C GLY A 59 -10.99 10.27 -9.49
N ILE A 60 -11.08 9.20 -8.68
CA ILE A 60 -10.97 7.81 -9.14
C ILE A 60 -12.34 7.14 -9.13
N LYS A 61 -12.84 6.87 -10.34
CA LYS A 61 -14.02 6.02 -10.54
C LYS A 61 -13.62 4.55 -10.33
N GLN A 62 -14.27 3.90 -9.38
CA GLN A 62 -14.01 2.51 -9.02
C GLN A 62 -15.13 1.62 -9.55
N PHE A 63 -14.76 0.51 -10.20
CA PHE A 63 -15.68 -0.47 -10.77
C PHE A 63 -15.22 -1.89 -10.41
N PHE A 64 -16.12 -2.86 -10.50
CA PHE A 64 -15.78 -4.27 -10.44
C PHE A 64 -16.47 -5.02 -11.57
N VAL A 65 -15.83 -6.10 -12.03
CA VAL A 65 -16.42 -7.05 -12.97
C VAL A 65 -16.54 -8.39 -12.26
N ALA A 66 -17.76 -8.90 -12.16
CA ALA A 66 -18.01 -10.22 -11.58
C ALA A 66 -17.63 -11.30 -12.61
N VAL A 67 -16.53 -11.98 -12.36
CA VAL A 67 -16.07 -13.13 -13.13
C VAL A 67 -16.29 -14.39 -12.30
N GLU A 68 -17.03 -15.36 -12.84
CA GLU A 68 -17.37 -16.58 -12.10
C GLU A 68 -16.18 -17.52 -11.94
N LYS A 69 -15.27 -17.52 -12.92
CA LYS A 69 -14.10 -18.41 -12.97
C LYS A 69 -12.80 -17.64 -13.13
N GLU A 70 -11.71 -18.22 -12.63
CA GLU A 70 -10.39 -17.60 -12.65
C GLU A 70 -9.86 -17.45 -14.08
N GLU A 71 -10.08 -18.47 -14.93
CA GLU A 71 -9.68 -18.48 -16.33
C GLU A 71 -10.33 -17.36 -17.15
N TRP A 72 -11.56 -16.95 -16.80
CA TRP A 72 -12.30 -15.90 -17.51
C TRP A 72 -11.77 -14.50 -17.25
N LYS A 73 -10.91 -14.31 -16.24
CA LYS A 73 -10.27 -13.02 -15.96
C LYS A 73 -9.39 -12.55 -17.11
N PHE A 74 -8.75 -13.48 -17.82
CA PHE A 74 -7.86 -13.13 -18.93
C PHE A 74 -8.67 -12.64 -20.13
N ASP A 75 -9.70 -13.39 -20.53
CA ASP A 75 -10.58 -13.00 -21.64
C ASP A 75 -11.27 -11.66 -21.36
N THR A 76 -11.80 -11.49 -20.14
CA THR A 76 -12.40 -10.22 -19.70
C THR A 76 -11.40 -9.05 -19.76
N LEU A 77 -10.13 -9.29 -19.43
CA LEU A 77 -9.10 -8.27 -19.51
C LEU A 77 -8.82 -7.88 -20.97
N CYS A 78 -8.74 -8.85 -21.89
CA CYS A 78 -8.60 -8.60 -23.32
C CYS A 78 -9.78 -7.76 -23.85
N ASP A 79 -11.01 -8.12 -23.50
CA ASP A 79 -12.21 -7.37 -23.89
C ASP A 79 -12.17 -5.90 -23.43
N LEU A 80 -11.63 -5.64 -22.23
CA LEU A 80 -11.43 -4.27 -21.73
C LEU A 80 -10.42 -3.49 -22.57
N TYR A 81 -9.34 -4.13 -23.03
CA TYR A 81 -8.34 -3.50 -23.89
C TYR A 81 -8.85 -3.27 -25.32
N ASP A 82 -9.75 -4.12 -25.82
CA ASP A 82 -10.37 -3.94 -27.13
C ASP A 82 -11.44 -2.84 -27.13
N THR A 83 -12.16 -2.70 -26.01
CA THR A 83 -13.29 -1.76 -25.90
C THR A 83 -12.85 -0.36 -25.44
N LEU A 84 -11.82 -0.26 -24.59
CA LEU A 84 -11.39 0.99 -23.98
C LEU A 84 -10.10 1.50 -24.60
N THR A 85 -10.03 2.81 -24.85
CA THR A 85 -8.76 3.45 -25.22
C THR A 85 -7.88 3.63 -23.98
N ILE A 86 -6.95 2.71 -23.77
CA ILE A 86 -6.02 2.70 -22.63
C ILE A 86 -4.65 3.18 -23.08
N THR A 87 -4.12 4.24 -22.45
CA THR A 87 -2.75 4.71 -22.71
C THR A 87 -1.73 3.89 -21.94
N GLN A 88 -1.87 3.84 -20.62
CA GLN A 88 -1.06 3.05 -19.70
C GLN A 88 -1.95 2.51 -18.59
N ALA A 89 -1.68 1.29 -18.15
CA ALA A 89 -2.38 0.67 -17.04
C ALA A 89 -1.40 -0.10 -16.15
N VAL A 90 -1.75 -0.26 -14.88
CA VAL A 90 -1.05 -1.12 -13.93
C VAL A 90 -2.00 -2.23 -13.50
N ILE A 91 -1.59 -3.48 -13.71
CA ILE A 91 -2.38 -4.67 -13.35
C ILE A 91 -1.72 -5.35 -12.16
N PHE A 92 -2.45 -5.45 -11.05
CA PHE A 92 -1.97 -6.08 -9.83
C PHE A 92 -2.40 -7.55 -9.78
N CYS A 93 -1.43 -8.44 -9.53
CA CYS A 93 -1.64 -9.87 -9.27
C CYS A 93 -1.08 -10.23 -7.90
N ASN A 94 -1.72 -11.19 -7.21
CA ASN A 94 -1.33 -11.57 -5.85
C ASN A 94 0.00 -12.34 -5.78
N THR A 95 0.41 -13.04 -6.84
CA THR A 95 1.62 -13.88 -6.82
C THR A 95 2.53 -13.59 -8.00
N LYS A 96 3.85 -13.66 -7.76
CA LYS A 96 4.87 -13.49 -8.81
C LYS A 96 4.70 -14.50 -9.94
N ARG A 97 4.35 -15.75 -9.61
CA ARG A 97 4.08 -16.82 -10.58
C ARG A 97 2.95 -16.46 -11.54
N LYS A 98 1.96 -15.68 -11.10
CA LYS A 98 0.85 -15.26 -11.96
C LYS A 98 1.23 -14.07 -12.86
N VAL A 99 2.18 -13.24 -12.44
CA VAL A 99 2.72 -12.12 -13.25
C VAL A 99 3.66 -12.62 -14.33
N ASN A 100 4.47 -13.63 -14.01
CA ASN A 100 5.46 -14.23 -14.90
C ASN A 100 4.97 -15.62 -15.34
N PRO A 101 4.07 -15.71 -16.35
CA PRO A 101 3.72 -16.98 -16.96
C PRO A 101 4.90 -17.64 -17.68
#